data_AF-A0A846PA80-F1
#
_entry.id   AF-A0A846PA80-F1
#
_cell.length_a   1.000
_cell.length_b   1.000
_cell.length_c   1.000
_cell.angle_alpha   90.00
_cell.angle_beta   90.00
_cell.angle_gamma   90.00
#
_symmetry.space_group_name_H-M   'P 1'
#
loop_
_entity.id
_entity.type
_entity.pdbx_description
1 polymer ?
#
loop_
_entity_poly.entity_id
_entity_poly.type
_entity_poly.pdbx_seq_one_letter_code
_entity_poly.pdbx_strand_id
1 'polypeptide(L)' 'MANEIGRLMIIAGIFLVLIGAIIFFADKIPFVGKLPGDIVVRRKSFTLYLPIATCVLLSILLTLLFRFILRK' A
#
# COMPACT_ATOMS: atom_id res chain seq x y z
N MET A 1 -0.25 5.98 -28.95
CA MET A 1 -0.17 7.38 -28.46
C MET A 1 -1.29 7.69 -27.46
N ALA A 2 -2.52 8.06 -27.87
CA ALA A 2 -3.57 8.48 -26.92
C ALA A 2 -3.97 7.39 -25.89
N ASN A 3 -4.04 6.13 -26.30
CA ASN A 3 -4.37 5.01 -25.39
C ASN A 3 -3.25 4.75 -24.34
N GLU A 4 -1.99 4.89 -24.73
CA GLU A 4 -0.85 4.72 -23.81
C GLU A 4 -0.80 5.85 -22.79
N ILE A 5 -1.01 7.09 -23.24
CA ILE A 5 -1.09 8.28 -22.37
C ILE A 5 -2.27 8.12 -21.39
N GLY A 6 -3.44 7.68 -21.87
CA GLY A 6 -4.61 7.43 -21.02
C GLY A 6 -4.35 6.36 -19.95
N ARG A 7 -3.69 5.25 -20.30
CA ARG A 7 -3.30 4.21 -19.33
C ARG A 7 -2.32 4.77 -18.28
N LEU A 8 -1.35 5.59 -18.70
CA LEU A 8 -0.38 6.22 -17.81
C LEU A 8 -1.04 7.18 -16.81
N MET A 9 -2.01 7.98 -17.26
CA MET A 9 -2.80 8.88 -16.42
C MET A 9 -3.63 8.12 -15.38
N ILE A 10 -4.25 7.00 -15.77
CA ILE A 10 -5.02 6.15 -14.83
C ILE A 10 -4.10 5.59 -13.74
N ILE A 11 -2.93 5.05 -14.12
CA ILE A 11 -1.96 4.50 -13.16
C ILE A 11 -1.47 5.58 -12.20
N ALA A 12 -1.14 6.77 -12.70
CA ALA A 12 -0.70 7.90 -11.88
C ALA A 12 -1.79 8.35 -10.90
N GLY A 13 -3.05 8.41 -11.34
CA GLY A 13 -4.20 8.72 -10.49
C GLY A 13 -4.39 7.71 -9.36
N ILE A 14 -4.29 6.41 -9.66
CA ILE A 14 -4.37 5.35 -8.63
C ILE A 14 -3.25 5.51 -7.61
N PHE A 15 -2.02 5.79 -8.05
CA PHE A 15 -0.89 6.03 -7.15
C PHE A 15 -1.11 7.23 -6.23
N LEU A 16 -1.61 8.34 -6.78
CA LEU A 16 -1.94 9.55 -6.02
C LEU A 16 -3.00 9.29 -4.96
N VAL A 17 -4.06 8.56 -5.30
CA VAL A 17 -5.12 8.18 -4.35
C VAL A 17 -4.57 7.31 -3.23
N LEU A 18 -3.67 6.36 -3.53
CA LEU A 18 -3.08 5.49 -2.52
C LEU A 18 -2.16 6.25 -1.57
N ILE A 19 -1.30 7.13 -2.09
CA ILE A 19 -0.44 7.99 -1.26
C ILE A 19 -1.31 8.92 -0.41
N GLY A 20 -2.33 9.54 -1.01
CA GLY A 20 -3.28 10.40 -0.31
C GLY A 20 -4.03 9.65 0.79
N ALA A 21 -4.45 8.41 0.56
CA ALA A 21 -5.10 7.58 1.56
C ALA A 21 -4.14 7.22 2.71
N ILE A 22 -2.89 6.85 2.41
CA ILE A 22 -1.88 6.56 3.42
C ILE A 22 -1.68 7.79 4.32
N ILE A 23 -1.51 8.98 3.74
CA ILE A 23 -1.33 10.23 4.51
C ILE A 23 -2.59 10.57 5.30
N PHE A 24 -3.78 10.47 4.69
CA PHE A 24 -5.05 10.80 5.33
C PHE A 24 -5.35 9.89 6.54
N PHE A 25 -5.00 8.62 6.44
CA PHE A 25 -5.18 7.66 7.54
C PHE A 25 -3.98 7.63 8.50
N ALA A 26 -2.80 8.14 8.12
CA ALA A 26 -1.61 8.16 8.98
C ALA A 26 -1.87 8.88 10.31
N ASP A 27 -2.52 10.04 10.28
CA ASP A 27 -2.80 10.83 11.49
C ASP A 27 -3.97 10.27 12.33
N LYS A 28 -4.85 9.49 11.70
CA LYS A 28 -6.02 8.87 12.37
C LYS A 28 -5.74 7.50 12.96
N ILE A 29 -4.53 6.98 12.80
CA ILE A 29 -4.09 5.75 13.44
C ILE A 29 -3.38 6.14 14.76
N PRO A 30 -4.05 6.06 15.93
CA PRO A 30 -3.41 6.31 17.24
C PRO A 30 -2.30 5.29 17.58
N PHE A 31 -2.06 4.31 16.69
CA PHE A 31 -1.01 3.31 16.73
C PHE A 31 -0.07 3.46 15.53
N VAL A 32 0.76 4.51 15.50
CA VAL A 32 1.89 4.57 14.58
C VAL A 32 2.72 3.27 14.77
N GLY A 33 2.54 2.30 13.86
CA GLY A 33 3.10 0.94 13.94
C GLY A 33 2.12 -0.24 14.14
N LYS A 34 0.79 -0.05 14.20
CA LYS A 34 -0.19 -1.15 14.13
C LYS A 34 -1.38 -0.80 13.25
N LEU A 35 -1.31 -1.08 11.94
CA LEU A 35 -2.55 -1.19 11.17
C LEU A 35 -3.39 -2.36 11.75
N PRO A 36 -4.73 -2.31 11.71
CA PRO A 36 -5.56 -3.47 12.03
C PRO A 36 -5.18 -4.61 11.07
N GLY A 37 -4.51 -5.64 11.59
CA GLY A 37 -3.91 -6.75 10.83
C GLY A 37 -2.38 -6.88 11.00
N ASP A 38 -1.70 -5.84 11.49
CA ASP A 38 -0.28 -5.92 11.84
C ASP A 38 -0.10 -6.56 13.22
N ILE A 39 0.65 -7.66 13.27
CA ILE A 39 0.87 -8.42 14.51
C ILE A 39 2.15 -7.90 15.17
N VAL A 40 2.02 -7.34 16.37
CA VAL A 40 3.17 -6.94 17.18
C VAL A 40 3.27 -7.81 18.41
N VAL A 41 4.31 -8.64 18.48
CA VAL A 41 4.60 -9.50 19.63
C VAL A 41 5.66 -8.82 20.47
N ARG A 42 5.26 -8.25 21.63
CA ARG A 42 6.19 -7.71 22.64
C ARG A 42 6.43 -8.73 23.75
N ARG A 43 7.70 -9.05 24.00
CA ARG A 43 8.23 -9.84 25.12
C ARG A 43 9.27 -8.98 25.87
N LYS A 44 9.60 -9.37 27.12
CA LYS A 44 10.47 -8.60 28.04
C LYS A 44 11.78 -8.05 27.45
N SER A 45 12.38 -8.73 26.46
CA SER A 45 13.62 -8.31 25.78
C SER A 45 13.50 -8.29 24.24
N PHE A 46 12.31 -8.58 23.69
CA PHE A 46 12.15 -8.80 22.26
C PHE A 46 10.84 -8.22 21.73
N THR A 47 10.90 -7.52 20.61
CA THR A 47 9.70 -7.05 19.91
C THR A 47 9.75 -7.50 18.45
N LEU A 48 8.76 -8.27 18.02
CA LEU A 48 8.56 -8.64 16.62
C LEU A 48 7.44 -7.78 16.03
N TYR A 49 7.70 -7.15 14.88
CA TYR A 49 6.71 -6.42 14.09
C TYR A 49 6.44 -7.20 12.80
N LEU A 50 5.18 -7.60 12.60
CA LEU A 50 4.73 -8.30 11.39
C LEU A 50 3.67 -7.44 10.69
N PRO A 51 4.08 -6.60 9.71
CA PRO A 51 3.16 -5.68 9.04
C PRO A 51 2.37 -6.38 7.92
N ILE A 52 1.56 -7.38 8.28
CA ILE A 52 0.87 -8.27 7.33
C ILE A 52 -0.09 -7.49 6.43
N ALA A 53 -0.85 -6.55 7.01
CA ALA A 53 -1.81 -5.76 6.24
C ALA A 53 -1.09 -4.92 5.18
N THR A 54 0.06 -4.33 5.55
CA THR A 54 0.89 -3.54 4.65
C THR A 54 1.45 -4.39 3.49
N CYS A 55 1.97 -5.58 3.80
CA CYS A 55 2.51 -6.48 2.78
C CYS A 55 1.43 -6.95 1.78
N VAL A 56 0.23 -7.26 2.26
CA VAL A 56 -0.90 -7.66 1.40
C VAL A 56 -1.34 -6.50 0.50
N LEU A 57 -1.49 -5.30 1.06
CA LEU A 57 -1.87 -4.11 0.30
C LEU A 57 -0.84 -3.80 -0.80
N LEU A 58 0.45 -3.84 -0.45
CA LEU A 58 1.55 -3.63 -1.38
C LEU A 58 1.56 -4.69 -2.48
N SER A 59 1.32 -5.97 -2.15
CA SER A 59 1.26 -7.07 -3.12
C SER A 59 0.12 -6.89 -4.12
N ILE A 60 -1.08 -6.54 -3.67
CA ILE A 60 -2.23 -6.26 -4.55
C ILE A 60 -1.91 -5.10 -5.48
N LEU A 61 -1.32 -4.03 -4.95
CA LEU A 61 -0.94 -2.86 -5.73
C LEU A 61 0.08 -3.20 -6.82
N LEU A 62 1.18 -3.87 -6.46
CA LEU A 62 2.20 -4.29 -7.42
C LEU A 62 1.62 -5.26 -8.46
N THR A 63 0.72 -6.15 -8.06
CA THR A 63 0.05 -7.09 -8.96
C THR A 63 -0.80 -6.35 -9.99
N LEU A 64 -1.60 -5.36 -9.56
CA LEU A 64 -2.38 -4.52 -10.47
C LEU A 64 -1.46 -3.73 -11.39
N LEU A 65 -0.41 -3.12 -10.84
CA LEU A 65 0.57 -2.36 -11.62
C LEU A 65 1.21 -3.21 -12.71
N PHE A 66 1.74 -4.39 -12.37
CA PHE A 66 2.33 -5.31 -13.33
C PHE A 66 1.30 -5.84 -14.32
N ARG A 67 0.06 -6.12 -13.89
CA ARG A 67 -0.99 -6.57 -14.80
C ARG A 67 -1.34 -5.50 -15.83
N PHE A 68 -1.34 -4.22 -15.46
CA PHE A 68 -1.62 -3.13 -16.38
C PHE A 68 -0.41 -2.69 -17.22
N ILE A 69 0.82 -2.88 -16.74
CA ILE A 69 2.04 -2.51 -17.50
C ILE A 69 2.53 -3.65 -18.39
N LEU A 70 2.63 -4.88 -17.87
CA LEU A 70 3.19 -6.03 -18.61
C LEU A 70 2.20 -6.73 -19.52
N ARG A 71 0.87 -6.60 -19.30
CA ARG A 71 -0.08 -7.01 -20.34
C ARG A 71 -0.23 -5.88 -21.35
N LYS A 72 0.55 -5.99 -22.42
CA LYS A 72 0.28 -5.31 -23.69
C LYS A 72 -1.04 -5.80 -24.24
#